data_AF-A0A1Y2MAB2-F1
#
_entry.id   AF-A0A1Y2MAB2-F1
#
_cell.length_a   1.000
_cell.length_b   1.000
_cell.length_c   1.000
_cell.angle_alpha   90.00
_cell.angle_beta   90.00
_cell.angle_gamma   90.00
#
_symmetry.space_group_name_H-M   'P 1'
#
loop_
_entity.id
_entity.type
_entity.pdbx_description
1 polymer ?
#
loop_
_entity_poly.entity_id
_entity_poly.type
_entity_poly.pdbx_seq_one_letter_code
_entity_poly.pdbx_strand_id
1 'polypeptide(L)'
;MELTQKPPYSTVDFKALAKADPDFKKTWQACTGKLDFQDPATLESLSKAILRVDFGIDLSLPTNRLCPPIPNRWNYVSWIQGLLDSTSPAYTNKYEPEREVIGLDIGTGASGIYAMLCMKSRPNWTMCATDVDKVSFESAAANFAKNNLLSRSRILQTTASMPLIPLDGLATKQLDFTLCNPPFFNDSAEMEKSLSGDGKATGPNAICTGSNNEMICPGGDLGFVTRIVEESLVLRDKVTWYSSMLGKLSSAEAVVELLKSHGITNWAVGVLEPGTKRGTKRWIVAWSFGDLRPRSSIARPPGGSFQHDLLPFPTSYTISLPASFTGGATGEKLNDQLAALDLSWEWNLATSSGIGKASDNVWGRAYRRAYERRKKEGLVDMRDDAAVKKTKLAFRATVVQLAGEITLEWLRGEDQVIWESFCGCVHRWFKQT
;
A
#
# COMPACT_ATOMS: atom_id res chain seq x y z
N MET A 1 19.27 -10.37 6.05
CA MET A 1 17.82 -10.31 6.27
C MET A 1 17.16 -10.68 4.95
N GLU A 2 16.14 -11.52 4.96
CA GLU A 2 15.39 -11.82 3.74
C GLU A 2 14.72 -10.54 3.24
N LEU A 3 14.98 -10.14 1.99
CA LEU A 3 14.52 -8.85 1.47
C LEU A 3 12.99 -8.74 1.41
N THR A 4 12.30 -9.86 1.28
CA THR A 4 10.83 -10.00 1.30
C THR A 4 10.19 -9.50 2.60
N GLN A 5 10.95 -9.46 3.69
CA GLN A 5 10.48 -9.06 5.03
C GLN A 5 11.28 -7.86 5.58
N LYS A 6 12.03 -7.15 4.74
CA LYS A 6 12.78 -5.96 5.18
C LYS A 6 11.78 -4.89 5.69
N PRO A 7 11.93 -4.36 6.91
CA PRO A 7 11.04 -3.34 7.43
C PRO A 7 11.25 -2.00 6.70
N PRO A 8 10.27 -1.08 6.75
CA PRO A 8 10.47 0.31 6.37
C PRO A 8 11.64 0.94 7.15
N TYR A 9 12.37 1.86 6.52
CA TYR A 9 13.40 2.64 7.19
C TYR A 9 12.77 3.68 8.11
N SER A 10 13.18 3.65 9.38
CA SER A 10 13.09 4.78 10.30
C SER A 10 14.38 5.61 10.27
N THR A 11 15.55 4.95 10.19
CA THR A 11 16.87 5.59 10.07
C THR A 11 17.82 4.69 9.28
N VAL A 12 18.91 5.25 8.76
CA VAL A 12 20.00 4.49 8.13
C VAL A 12 21.19 4.46 9.08
N ASP A 13 21.70 3.27 9.40
CA ASP A 13 22.96 3.12 10.16
C ASP A 13 24.15 3.31 9.21
N PHE A 14 24.62 4.55 9.10
CA PHE A 14 25.73 4.88 8.22
C PHE A 14 27.05 4.20 8.62
N LYS A 15 27.25 3.87 9.91
CA LYS A 15 28.46 3.18 10.36
C LYS A 15 28.45 1.73 9.88
N ALA A 16 27.30 1.05 10.00
CA ALA A 16 27.12 -0.29 9.43
C ALA A 16 27.26 -0.26 7.91
N LEU A 17 26.68 0.74 7.23
CA LEU A 17 26.76 0.90 5.78
C LEU A 17 28.20 1.12 5.30
N ALA A 18 28.96 1.99 5.95
CA ALA A 18 30.37 2.24 5.65
C ALA A 18 31.28 1.02 5.94
N LYS A 19 30.86 0.11 6.81
CA LYS A 19 31.56 -1.17 7.00
C LYS A 19 31.30 -2.14 5.85
N ALA A 20 30.10 -2.10 5.26
CA ALA A 20 29.66 -3.01 4.22
C ALA A 20 29.99 -2.55 2.78
N ASP A 21 30.10 -1.25 2.54
CA ASP A 21 30.37 -0.66 1.22
C ASP A 21 31.68 0.14 1.21
N PRO A 22 32.76 -0.36 0.57
CA PRO A 22 34.07 0.29 0.55
C PRO A 22 34.11 1.67 -0.13
N ASP A 23 33.25 1.92 -1.11
CA ASP A 23 33.22 3.22 -1.80
C ASP A 23 32.56 4.26 -0.90
N PHE A 24 31.43 3.91 -0.29
CA PHE A 24 30.79 4.77 0.68
C PHE A 24 31.65 5.00 1.93
N LYS A 25 32.46 4.02 2.34
CA LYS A 25 33.44 4.21 3.41
C LYS A 25 34.37 5.39 3.14
N LYS A 26 34.81 5.58 1.89
CA LYS A 26 35.68 6.70 1.50
C LYS A 26 34.93 8.02 1.64
N THR A 27 33.70 8.12 1.13
CA THR A 27 32.84 9.31 1.29
C THR A 27 32.60 9.62 2.77
N TRP A 28 32.23 8.61 3.57
CA TRP A 28 31.96 8.74 4.99
C TRP A 28 33.17 9.24 5.78
N GLN A 29 34.37 8.73 5.47
CA GLN A 29 35.63 9.16 6.10
C GLN A 29 36.04 10.57 5.67
N ALA A 30 35.89 10.92 4.38
CA ALA A 30 36.19 12.26 3.87
C ALA A 30 35.39 13.35 4.58
N CYS A 31 34.14 13.05 4.95
CA CYS A 31 33.28 13.98 5.69
C CYS A 31 33.36 13.82 7.23
N THR A 32 34.37 13.11 7.76
CA THR A 32 34.54 12.85 9.21
C THR A 32 33.26 12.29 9.89
N GLY A 33 32.51 11.46 9.16
CA GLY A 33 31.24 10.88 9.62
C GLY A 33 30.05 11.85 9.70
N LYS A 34 30.15 13.05 9.11
CA LYS A 34 29.08 14.04 9.00
C LYS A 34 28.78 14.28 7.53
N LEU A 35 27.87 13.50 6.95
CA LEU A 35 27.50 13.65 5.54
C LEU A 35 26.91 15.03 5.27
N ASP A 36 27.36 15.63 4.16
CA ASP A 36 26.73 16.81 3.60
C ASP A 36 25.64 16.38 2.61
N PHE A 37 24.39 16.54 3.00
CA PHE A 37 23.24 16.21 2.15
C PHE A 37 22.96 17.29 1.09
N GLN A 38 23.70 18.41 1.08
CA GLN A 38 23.67 19.41 0.01
C GLN A 38 24.62 19.07 -1.14
N ASP A 39 25.54 18.13 -0.95
CA ASP A 39 26.45 17.64 -1.99
C ASP A 39 25.80 16.50 -2.80
N PRO A 40 25.52 16.68 -4.10
CA PRO A 40 24.97 15.63 -4.96
C PRO A 40 25.81 14.35 -4.97
N ALA A 41 27.14 14.45 -4.93
CA ALA A 41 28.02 13.29 -4.97
C ALA A 41 27.88 12.46 -3.69
N THR A 42 27.72 13.11 -2.54
CA THR A 42 27.42 12.47 -1.26
C THR A 42 26.07 11.75 -1.29
N LEU A 43 25.02 12.38 -1.82
CA LEU A 43 23.68 11.75 -1.95
C LEU A 43 23.70 10.54 -2.88
N GLU A 44 24.42 10.63 -4.00
CA GLU A 44 24.55 9.55 -4.97
C GLU A 44 25.33 8.37 -4.38
N SER A 45 26.46 8.64 -3.72
CA SER A 45 27.28 7.64 -3.02
C SER A 45 26.46 6.91 -1.95
N LEU A 46 25.72 7.66 -1.12
CA LEU A 46 24.84 7.07 -0.11
C LEU A 46 23.73 6.21 -0.73
N SER A 47 23.07 6.70 -1.78
CA SER A 47 21.96 5.99 -2.42
C SER A 47 22.43 4.68 -3.08
N LYS A 48 23.57 4.72 -3.79
CA LYS A 48 24.20 3.53 -4.37
C LYS A 48 24.60 2.52 -3.30
N ALA A 49 25.18 2.98 -2.19
CA ALA A 49 25.59 2.11 -1.10
C ALA A 49 24.40 1.39 -0.46
N ILE A 50 23.31 2.12 -0.16
CA ILE A 50 22.07 1.52 0.36
C ILE A 50 21.57 0.46 -0.62
N LEU A 51 21.52 0.77 -1.92
CA LEU A 51 21.03 -0.17 -2.94
C LEU A 51 21.88 -1.44 -3.05
N ARG A 52 23.20 -1.30 -3.06
CA ARG A 52 24.11 -2.45 -3.13
C ARG A 52 23.99 -3.32 -1.89
N VAL A 53 24.07 -2.72 -0.70
CA VAL A 53 24.12 -3.45 0.57
C VAL A 53 22.77 -4.08 0.94
N ASP A 54 21.68 -3.32 0.81
CA ASP A 54 20.39 -3.78 1.33
C ASP A 54 19.54 -4.50 0.27
N PHE A 55 19.78 -4.27 -1.01
CA PHE A 55 18.91 -4.75 -2.10
C PHE A 55 19.66 -5.53 -3.19
N GLY A 56 21.00 -5.53 -3.19
CA GLY A 56 21.78 -6.10 -4.29
C GLY A 56 21.46 -5.45 -5.63
N ILE A 57 21.18 -4.14 -5.63
CA ILE A 57 20.92 -3.33 -6.82
C ILE A 57 22.14 -2.48 -7.12
N ASP A 58 22.59 -2.51 -8.37
CA ASP A 58 23.58 -1.58 -8.90
C ASP A 58 22.88 -0.53 -9.77
N LEU A 59 22.99 0.74 -9.37
CA LEU A 59 22.31 1.87 -10.00
C LEU A 59 23.30 2.71 -10.81
N SER A 60 22.93 3.05 -12.05
CA SER A 60 23.58 4.08 -12.85
C SER A 60 22.59 5.20 -13.15
N LEU A 61 23.03 6.46 -13.07
CA LEU A 61 22.21 7.63 -13.39
C LEU A 61 22.97 8.57 -14.34
N PRO A 62 22.27 9.24 -15.27
CA PRO A 62 22.80 10.40 -15.95
C PRO A 62 23.09 11.54 -14.97
N THR A 63 24.08 12.38 -15.27
CA THR A 63 24.54 13.47 -14.38
C THR A 63 23.50 14.56 -14.11
N ASN A 64 22.43 14.64 -14.92
CA ASN A 64 21.39 15.67 -14.87
C ASN A 64 20.01 15.12 -14.46
N ARG A 65 19.97 14.02 -13.70
CA ARG A 65 18.73 13.36 -13.26
C ARG A 65 18.63 13.31 -11.74
N LEU A 66 17.40 13.15 -11.25
CA LEU A 66 17.15 13.05 -9.82
C LEU A 66 17.78 11.78 -9.24
N CYS A 67 18.65 11.94 -8.24
CA CYS A 67 19.09 10.80 -7.42
C CYS A 67 18.01 10.48 -6.38
N PRO A 68 17.40 9.28 -6.39
CA PRO A 68 16.27 9.00 -5.51
C PRO A 68 16.74 8.73 -4.07
N PRO A 69 16.16 9.39 -3.04
CA PRO A 69 16.43 9.06 -1.64
C PRO A 69 15.81 7.70 -1.29
N ILE A 70 16.64 6.65 -1.27
CA ILE A 70 16.21 5.24 -1.19
C ILE A 70 15.31 4.92 0.01
N PRO A 71 15.54 5.44 1.22
CA PRO A 71 14.65 5.17 2.35
C PRO A 71 13.19 5.52 2.10
N ASN A 72 12.93 6.67 1.44
CA ASN A 72 11.57 7.08 1.11
C ASN A 72 10.96 6.15 0.04
N ARG A 73 11.75 5.79 -0.98
CA ARG A 73 11.29 4.91 -2.06
C ARG A 73 10.94 3.51 -1.56
N TRP A 74 11.79 2.94 -0.70
CA TRP A 74 11.52 1.65 -0.06
C TRP A 74 10.28 1.70 0.84
N ASN A 75 10.10 2.77 1.62
CA ASN A 75 8.93 2.85 2.50
C ASN A 75 7.61 2.88 1.70
N TYR A 76 7.59 3.48 0.51
CA TYR A 76 6.43 3.39 -0.38
C TYR A 76 6.22 1.96 -0.91
N VAL A 77 7.27 1.30 -1.40
CA VAL A 77 7.20 -0.10 -1.87
C VAL A 77 6.73 -1.04 -0.78
N SER A 78 7.28 -0.90 0.43
CA SER A 78 6.89 -1.69 1.61
C SER A 78 5.44 -1.42 2.03
N TRP A 79 4.97 -0.18 1.89
CA TRP A 79 3.55 0.14 2.13
C TRP A 79 2.63 -0.53 1.11
N ILE A 80 2.99 -0.53 -0.20
CA ILE A 80 2.24 -1.26 -1.24
C ILE A 80 2.24 -2.77 -1.00
N GLN A 81 3.37 -3.34 -0.58
CA GLN A 81 3.42 -4.74 -0.18
C GLN A 81 2.44 -5.04 0.94
N GLY A 82 2.43 -4.22 2.00
CA GLY A 82 1.47 -4.36 3.09
C GLY A 82 0.02 -4.22 2.63
N LEU A 83 -0.26 -3.31 1.69
CA LEU A 83 -1.59 -3.12 1.11
C LEU A 83 -2.06 -4.37 0.37
N LEU A 84 -1.23 -4.92 -0.53
CA LEU A 84 -1.55 -6.12 -1.32
C LEU A 84 -1.61 -7.40 -0.47
N ASP A 85 -0.71 -7.56 0.50
CA ASP A 85 -0.71 -8.68 1.43
C ASP A 85 -1.98 -8.65 2.32
N SER A 86 -2.48 -7.45 2.66
CA SER A 86 -3.72 -7.28 3.44
C SER A 86 -4.99 -7.41 2.62
N THR A 87 -4.89 -7.38 1.30
CA THR A 87 -6.00 -7.53 0.35
C THR A 87 -5.82 -8.76 -0.53
N SER A 88 -5.25 -9.82 0.06
CA SER A 88 -5.14 -11.11 -0.60
C SER A 88 -6.52 -11.78 -0.75
N PRO A 89 -6.86 -12.32 -1.93
CA PRO A 89 -8.04 -13.17 -2.11
C PRO A 89 -8.06 -14.41 -1.21
N ALA A 90 -6.89 -14.88 -0.76
CA ALA A 90 -6.75 -16.01 0.17
C ALA A 90 -6.89 -15.61 1.65
N TYR A 91 -7.07 -14.32 1.94
CA TYR A 91 -7.27 -13.81 3.30
C TYR A 91 -6.16 -14.21 4.28
N THR A 92 -4.90 -14.29 3.84
CA THR A 92 -3.77 -14.71 4.68
C THR A 92 -3.16 -13.56 5.48
N ASN A 93 -3.36 -12.31 5.02
CA ASN A 93 -2.83 -11.10 5.67
C ASN A 93 -1.29 -11.09 5.78
N LYS A 94 -0.60 -11.82 4.90
CA LYS A 94 0.85 -12.08 4.91
C LYS A 94 1.37 -12.13 3.47
N TYR A 95 2.69 -12.04 3.34
CA TYR A 95 3.36 -12.30 2.07
C TYR A 95 3.08 -13.72 1.58
N GLU A 96 2.64 -13.83 0.34
CA GLU A 96 2.41 -15.08 -0.39
C GLU A 96 3.49 -15.25 -1.47
N PRO A 97 4.47 -16.15 -1.28
CA PRO A 97 5.59 -16.29 -2.20
C PRO A 97 5.17 -16.62 -3.64
N GLU A 98 4.17 -17.49 -3.79
CA GLU A 98 3.69 -17.98 -5.10
C GLU A 98 2.72 -17.01 -5.80
N ARG A 99 2.34 -15.90 -5.15
CA ARG A 99 1.40 -14.95 -5.76
C ARG A 99 2.11 -14.16 -6.86
N GLU A 100 1.68 -14.40 -8.09
CA GLU A 100 2.02 -13.55 -9.24
C GLU A 100 1.32 -12.20 -9.10
N VAL A 101 2.07 -11.12 -9.30
CA VAL A 101 1.57 -9.74 -9.19
C VAL A 101 2.13 -8.91 -10.33
N ILE A 102 1.29 -8.12 -11.00
CA ILE A 102 1.72 -7.20 -12.06
C ILE A 102 1.50 -5.76 -11.60
N GLY A 103 2.60 -5.03 -11.36
CA GLY A 103 2.56 -3.60 -11.02
C GLY A 103 2.85 -2.70 -12.20
N LEU A 104 2.44 -1.43 -12.13
CA LEU A 104 2.86 -0.37 -13.05
C LEU A 104 3.52 0.79 -12.30
N ASP A 105 4.73 1.17 -12.71
CA ASP A 105 5.42 2.39 -12.28
C ASP A 105 5.22 3.51 -13.32
N ILE A 106 4.48 4.55 -12.94
CA ILE A 106 4.13 5.70 -13.80
C ILE A 106 5.15 6.82 -13.58
N GLY A 107 5.93 7.12 -14.62
CA GLY A 107 7.06 8.06 -14.52
C GLY A 107 8.22 7.44 -13.75
N THR A 108 8.73 6.31 -14.26
CA THR A 108 9.74 5.48 -13.58
C THR A 108 11.07 6.22 -13.35
N GLY A 109 11.33 7.27 -14.12
CA GLY A 109 12.54 8.09 -14.08
C GLY A 109 13.77 7.33 -14.52
N ALA A 110 14.90 8.03 -14.67
CA ALA A 110 16.16 7.42 -15.10
C ALA A 110 16.63 6.26 -14.21
N SER A 111 16.18 6.26 -12.95
CA SER A 111 16.53 5.24 -11.99
C SER A 111 15.79 3.91 -12.18
N GLY A 112 14.53 3.91 -12.62
CA GLY A 112 13.68 2.72 -12.56
C GLY A 112 13.44 2.17 -11.14
N ILE A 113 13.61 3.02 -10.11
CA ILE A 113 13.90 2.54 -8.75
C ILE A 113 12.74 1.76 -8.11
N TYR A 114 11.50 2.20 -8.28
CA TYR A 114 10.35 1.52 -7.69
C TYR A 114 10.18 0.12 -8.28
N ALA A 115 10.25 0.01 -9.61
CA ALA A 115 10.19 -1.27 -10.30
C ALA A 115 11.30 -2.23 -9.85
N MET A 116 12.55 -1.77 -9.71
CA MET A 116 13.64 -2.62 -9.23
C MET A 116 13.44 -3.08 -7.78
N LEU A 117 13.06 -2.18 -6.89
CA LEU A 117 12.79 -2.50 -5.49
C LEU A 117 11.68 -3.54 -5.36
N CYS A 118 10.58 -3.37 -6.11
CA CYS A 118 9.49 -4.35 -6.20
C CYS A 118 9.99 -5.72 -6.66
N MET A 119 10.66 -5.79 -7.81
CA MET A 119 11.10 -7.07 -8.38
C MET A 119 12.16 -7.80 -7.53
N LYS A 120 13.06 -7.06 -6.88
CA LYS A 120 14.07 -7.64 -5.98
C LYS A 120 13.47 -8.15 -4.69
N SER A 121 12.51 -7.43 -4.12
CA SER A 121 11.90 -7.81 -2.84
C SER A 121 10.76 -8.81 -2.96
N ARG A 122 10.17 -8.98 -4.15
CA ARG A 122 9.08 -9.93 -4.41
C ARG A 122 9.37 -10.72 -5.70
N PRO A 123 9.92 -11.95 -5.60
CA PRO A 123 10.38 -12.74 -6.76
C PRO A 123 9.33 -13.04 -7.83
N ASN A 124 8.04 -13.13 -7.47
CA ASN A 124 6.96 -13.39 -8.43
C ASN A 124 6.22 -12.13 -8.90
N TRP A 125 6.79 -10.94 -8.65
CA TRP A 125 6.24 -9.69 -9.18
C TRP A 125 6.81 -9.37 -10.56
N THR A 126 5.98 -8.93 -11.49
CA THR A 126 6.41 -8.36 -12.78
C THR A 126 6.06 -6.88 -12.78
N MET A 127 6.95 -6.04 -13.31
CA MET A 127 6.74 -4.59 -13.30
C MET A 127 6.64 -4.03 -14.71
N CYS A 128 5.51 -3.38 -15.00
CA CYS A 128 5.40 -2.43 -16.09
C CYS A 128 6.03 -1.10 -15.66
N ALA A 129 6.69 -0.40 -16.57
CA ALA A 129 7.28 0.91 -16.30
C ALA A 129 7.08 1.84 -17.50
N THR A 130 6.65 3.06 -17.23
CA THR A 130 6.40 4.08 -18.26
C THR A 130 7.19 5.34 -17.97
N ASP A 131 7.65 6.00 -19.02
CA ASP A 131 8.25 7.33 -18.93
C ASP A 131 8.04 8.10 -20.24
N VAL A 132 7.86 9.42 -20.11
CA VAL A 132 7.74 10.32 -21.27
C VAL A 132 9.10 10.80 -21.75
N ASP A 133 10.10 10.86 -20.86
CA ASP A 133 11.44 11.33 -21.18
C ASP A 133 12.28 10.16 -21.71
N LYS A 134 12.78 10.32 -22.94
CA LYS A 134 13.56 9.29 -23.63
C LYS A 134 14.83 8.89 -22.87
N VAL A 135 15.53 9.84 -22.28
CA VAL A 135 16.79 9.57 -21.55
C VAL A 135 16.50 8.80 -20.26
N SER A 136 15.42 9.16 -19.56
CA SER A 136 14.95 8.43 -18.38
C SER A 136 14.53 7.01 -18.74
N PHE A 137 13.77 6.84 -19.82
CA PHE A 137 13.38 5.53 -20.34
C PHE A 137 14.59 4.65 -20.67
N GLU A 138 15.55 5.15 -21.44
CA GLU A 138 16.76 4.41 -21.83
C GLU A 138 17.63 4.05 -20.61
N SER A 139 17.78 4.98 -19.67
CA SER A 139 18.52 4.76 -18.42
C SER A 139 17.84 3.71 -17.53
N ALA A 140 16.52 3.75 -17.38
CA ALA A 140 15.77 2.75 -16.62
C ALA A 140 15.91 1.35 -17.24
N ALA A 141 15.78 1.24 -18.57
CA ALA A 141 15.99 -0.02 -19.28
C ALA A 141 17.41 -0.57 -19.07
N ALA A 142 18.43 0.29 -19.14
CA ALA A 142 19.82 -0.09 -18.86
C ALA A 142 20.01 -0.57 -17.41
N ASN A 143 19.39 0.10 -16.44
CA ASN A 143 19.41 -0.32 -15.03
C ASN A 143 18.72 -1.67 -14.83
N PHE A 144 17.58 -1.93 -15.49
CA PHE A 144 16.92 -3.24 -15.45
C PHE A 144 17.82 -4.33 -16.03
N ALA A 145 18.49 -4.07 -17.17
CA ALA A 145 19.42 -5.00 -17.79
C ALA A 145 20.59 -5.32 -16.85
N LYS A 146 21.22 -4.29 -16.29
CA LYS A 146 22.35 -4.39 -15.37
C LYS A 146 22.05 -5.26 -14.14
N ASN A 147 20.79 -5.28 -13.71
CA ASN A 147 20.35 -6.00 -12.52
C ASN A 147 19.66 -7.34 -12.81
N ASN A 148 19.68 -7.81 -14.06
CA ASN A 148 19.01 -9.03 -14.54
C ASN A 148 17.49 -9.03 -14.31
N LEU A 149 16.85 -7.88 -14.54
CA LEU A 149 15.41 -7.67 -14.28
C LEU A 149 14.59 -7.49 -15.57
N LEU A 150 15.20 -7.45 -16.76
CA LEU A 150 14.48 -7.26 -18.03
C LEU A 150 13.41 -8.32 -18.31
N SER A 151 13.66 -9.59 -17.99
CA SER A 151 12.69 -10.67 -18.22
C SER A 151 11.42 -10.54 -17.37
N ARG A 152 11.48 -9.72 -16.31
CA ARG A 152 10.38 -9.44 -15.38
C ARG A 152 9.89 -8.01 -15.49
N SER A 153 10.29 -7.28 -16.53
CA SER A 153 9.80 -5.94 -16.79
C SER A 153 9.20 -5.78 -18.18
N ARG A 154 8.23 -4.87 -18.27
CA ARG A 154 7.66 -4.38 -19.54
C ARG A 154 7.81 -2.87 -19.53
N ILE A 155 8.63 -2.33 -20.43
CA ILE A 155 8.88 -0.88 -20.46
C ILE A 155 8.24 -0.27 -21.70
N LEU A 156 7.57 0.87 -21.53
CA LEU A 156 6.93 1.60 -22.61
C LEU A 156 7.28 3.09 -22.50
N GLN A 157 7.92 3.62 -23.54
CA GLN A 157 8.07 5.06 -23.67
C GLN A 157 6.72 5.64 -24.08
N THR A 158 6.21 6.58 -23.30
CA THR A 158 4.93 7.24 -23.55
C THR A 158 5.13 8.67 -24.05
N THR A 159 4.04 9.32 -24.44
CA THR A 159 4.02 10.75 -24.77
C THR A 159 2.95 11.43 -23.93
N ALA A 160 3.00 12.76 -23.83
CA ALA A 160 2.06 13.52 -23.00
C ALA A 160 0.57 13.35 -23.41
N SER A 161 0.30 12.94 -24.66
CA SER A 161 -1.05 12.67 -25.18
C SER A 161 -1.52 11.24 -24.94
N MET A 162 -0.64 10.33 -24.51
CA MET A 162 -1.04 8.96 -24.17
C MET A 162 -1.68 8.91 -22.77
N PRO A 163 -2.53 7.90 -22.51
CA PRO A 163 -2.99 7.59 -21.16
C PRO A 163 -1.80 7.35 -20.21
N LEU A 164 -1.96 7.72 -18.94
CA LEU A 164 -1.01 7.42 -17.87
C LEU A 164 -0.98 5.92 -17.54
N ILE A 165 -2.08 5.20 -17.78
CA ILE A 165 -2.20 3.74 -17.58
C ILE A 165 -2.51 3.05 -18.92
N PRO A 166 -1.54 2.95 -19.85
CA PRO A 166 -1.76 2.43 -21.20
C PRO A 166 -1.70 0.90 -21.25
N LEU A 167 -2.73 0.22 -20.73
CA LEU A 167 -2.79 -1.25 -20.64
C LEU A 167 -2.49 -1.98 -21.96
N ASP A 168 -3.06 -1.49 -23.07
CA ASP A 168 -2.86 -2.08 -24.40
C ASP A 168 -1.40 -1.94 -24.86
N GLY A 169 -0.79 -0.77 -24.65
CA GLY A 169 0.62 -0.52 -24.97
C GLY A 169 1.59 -1.34 -24.11
N LEU A 170 1.15 -1.70 -22.90
CA LEU A 170 1.89 -2.57 -21.98
C LEU A 170 1.61 -4.06 -22.20
N ALA A 171 0.77 -4.40 -23.19
CA ALA A 171 0.32 -5.76 -23.48
C ALA A 171 -0.17 -6.51 -22.23
N THR A 172 -0.92 -5.81 -21.36
CA THR A 172 -1.48 -6.37 -20.13
C THR A 172 -2.97 -6.08 -20.04
N LYS A 173 -3.76 -7.04 -19.56
CA LYS A 173 -5.22 -6.88 -19.42
C LYS A 173 -5.62 -6.28 -18.08
N GLN A 174 -4.79 -6.52 -17.06
CA GLN A 174 -5.03 -6.12 -15.69
C GLN A 174 -3.70 -5.80 -15.00
N LEU A 175 -3.78 -5.00 -13.95
CA LEU A 175 -2.69 -4.70 -13.02
C LEU A 175 -3.18 -4.96 -11.59
N ASP A 176 -2.30 -5.41 -10.71
CA ASP A 176 -2.58 -5.47 -9.28
C ASP A 176 -2.40 -4.11 -8.62
N PHE A 177 -1.48 -3.29 -9.11
CA PHE A 177 -1.29 -1.96 -8.58
C PHE A 177 -0.64 -0.97 -9.55
N THR A 178 -0.83 0.32 -9.28
CA THR A 178 0.02 1.39 -9.80
C THR A 178 0.86 2.01 -8.69
N LEU A 179 2.06 2.46 -9.05
CA LEU A 179 2.94 3.32 -8.28
C LEU A 179 3.17 4.60 -9.09
N CYS A 180 3.12 5.75 -8.42
CA CYS A 180 3.48 7.01 -9.04
C CYS A 180 4.13 7.93 -8.02
N ASN A 181 5.21 8.59 -8.43
CA ASN A 181 5.76 9.75 -7.75
C ASN A 181 5.70 10.93 -8.71
N PRO A 182 4.60 11.71 -8.71
CA PRO A 182 4.35 12.74 -9.70
C PRO A 182 5.34 13.91 -9.55
N PRO A 183 5.53 14.70 -10.62
CA PRO A 183 6.20 15.99 -10.53
C PRO A 183 5.48 16.87 -9.50
N PHE A 184 6.23 17.52 -8.61
CA PHE A 184 5.65 18.15 -7.41
C PHE A 184 5.14 19.59 -7.61
N PHE A 185 5.70 20.32 -8.56
CA PHE A 185 5.51 21.76 -8.70
C PHE A 185 4.61 22.10 -9.88
N ASN A 186 3.83 23.16 -9.74
CA ASN A 186 2.99 23.67 -10.81
C ASN A 186 3.80 24.42 -11.87
N ASP A 187 4.83 25.14 -11.44
CA ASP A 187 5.68 25.97 -12.28
C ASP A 187 7.09 26.14 -11.68
N SER A 188 7.98 26.77 -12.44
CA SER A 188 9.36 27.03 -12.03
C SER A 188 9.47 27.95 -10.82
N ALA A 189 8.55 28.90 -10.65
CA ALA A 189 8.59 29.84 -9.52
C ALA A 189 8.26 29.12 -8.20
N GLU A 190 7.30 28.20 -8.22
CA GLU A 190 6.97 27.36 -7.06
C GLU A 190 8.15 26.43 -6.69
N MET A 191 8.79 25.84 -7.70
CA MET A 191 10.00 25.03 -7.51
C MET A 191 11.11 25.86 -6.85
N GLU A 192 11.45 27.02 -7.42
CA GLU A 192 12.51 27.89 -6.90
C GLU A 192 12.24 28.31 -5.46
N LYS A 193 11.00 28.70 -5.13
CA LYS A 193 10.59 29.04 -3.77
C LYS A 193 10.75 27.87 -2.80
N SER A 194 10.42 26.65 -3.23
CA SER A 194 10.57 25.45 -2.40
C SER A 194 12.02 25.03 -2.22
N LEU A 195 12.88 25.23 -3.24
CA LEU A 195 14.30 24.90 -3.18
C LEU A 195 15.11 25.92 -2.38
N SER A 196 14.75 27.20 -2.44
CA SER A 196 15.38 28.27 -1.65
C SER A 196 14.97 28.25 -0.17
N GLY A 197 13.88 27.53 0.17
CA GLY A 197 13.35 27.48 1.53
C GLY A 197 12.62 28.76 1.93
N ASP A 198 12.22 29.57 0.96
CA ASP A 198 11.63 30.89 1.19
C ASP A 198 10.30 30.77 1.95
N GLY A 199 10.26 31.38 3.14
CA GLY A 199 9.16 31.25 4.11
C GLY A 199 9.29 30.11 5.14
N LYS A 200 10.40 29.36 5.18
CA LYS A 200 10.70 28.38 6.25
C LYS A 200 11.87 28.85 7.11
N ALA A 201 11.84 28.49 8.40
CA ALA A 201 12.92 28.83 9.36
C ALA A 201 14.27 28.19 9.01
N THR A 202 14.27 27.11 8.23
CA THR A 202 15.46 26.44 7.69
C THR A 202 15.17 25.98 6.25
N GLY A 203 16.17 26.08 5.36
CA GLY A 203 16.09 25.54 4.01
C GLY A 203 15.93 24.01 3.94
N PRO A 204 15.76 23.43 2.74
CA PRO A 204 15.61 21.98 2.60
C PRO A 204 16.86 21.24 3.08
N ASN A 205 16.66 20.11 3.77
CA ASN A 205 17.75 19.32 4.35
C ASN A 205 18.65 18.62 3.32
N ALA A 206 18.21 18.50 2.06
CA ALA A 206 18.97 17.88 0.98
C ALA A 206 18.73 18.62 -0.33
N ILE A 207 19.73 18.64 -1.20
CA ILE A 207 19.62 19.23 -2.54
C ILE A 207 18.70 18.39 -3.43
N CYS A 208 17.94 19.04 -4.31
CA CYS A 208 17.14 18.38 -5.32
C CYS A 208 17.79 18.53 -6.69
N THR A 209 18.15 17.42 -7.34
CA THR A 209 18.85 17.40 -8.64
C THR A 209 17.92 17.08 -9.81
N GLY A 210 16.60 17.12 -9.60
CA GLY A 210 15.62 16.74 -10.62
C GLY A 210 15.54 17.77 -11.76
N SER A 211 15.34 17.28 -12.98
CA SER A 211 15.12 18.15 -14.14
C SER A 211 13.72 18.78 -14.12
N ASN A 212 13.52 19.88 -14.87
CA ASN A 212 12.22 20.57 -14.92
C ASN A 212 11.05 19.61 -15.26
N ASN A 213 11.24 18.69 -16.20
CA ASN A 213 10.21 17.73 -16.61
C ASN A 213 9.91 16.66 -15.55
N GLU A 214 10.83 16.40 -14.61
CA GLU A 214 10.61 15.47 -13.49
C GLU A 214 9.95 16.14 -12.28
N MET A 215 9.89 17.47 -12.29
CA MET A 215 9.60 18.27 -11.11
C MET A 215 8.40 19.20 -11.30
N ILE A 216 8.08 19.59 -12.54
CA ILE A 216 6.99 20.51 -12.87
C ILE A 216 5.93 19.80 -13.71
N CYS A 217 4.66 19.96 -13.36
CA CYS A 217 3.54 19.65 -14.24
C CYS A 217 2.34 20.58 -13.97
N PRO A 218 1.46 20.82 -14.95
CA PRO A 218 0.26 21.64 -14.74
C PRO A 218 -0.59 21.10 -13.58
N GLY A 219 -0.88 21.95 -12.60
CA GLY A 219 -1.60 21.60 -11.38
C GLY A 219 -0.75 20.90 -10.30
N GLY A 220 0.56 20.76 -10.52
CA GLY A 220 1.49 20.08 -9.62
C GLY A 220 1.10 18.63 -9.35
N ASP A 221 1.51 18.11 -8.18
CA ASP A 221 1.20 16.73 -7.79
C ASP A 221 -0.31 16.43 -7.77
N LEU A 222 -1.13 17.38 -7.33
CA LEU A 222 -2.58 17.26 -7.33
C LEU A 222 -3.15 17.07 -8.74
N GLY A 223 -2.80 17.95 -9.69
CA GLY A 223 -3.30 17.87 -11.07
C GLY A 223 -2.93 16.56 -11.76
N PHE A 224 -1.69 16.08 -11.54
CA PHE A 224 -1.26 14.80 -12.07
C PHE A 224 -2.06 13.63 -11.49
N VAL A 225 -2.28 13.62 -10.17
CA VAL A 225 -3.05 12.55 -9.51
C VAL A 225 -4.53 12.62 -9.86
N THR A 226 -5.11 13.81 -10.06
CA THR A 226 -6.47 13.97 -10.58
C THR A 226 -6.64 13.24 -11.91
N ARG A 227 -5.68 13.34 -12.83
CA ARG A 227 -5.72 12.56 -14.09
C ARG A 227 -5.69 11.05 -13.87
N ILE A 228 -4.89 10.56 -12.91
CA ILE A 228 -4.89 9.13 -12.54
C ILE A 228 -6.27 8.73 -12.00
N VAL A 229 -6.90 9.56 -11.16
CA VAL A 229 -8.26 9.33 -10.67
C VAL A 229 -9.25 9.28 -11.84
N GLU A 230 -9.20 10.22 -12.77
CA GLU A 230 -10.07 10.25 -13.97
C GLU A 230 -9.90 9.00 -14.84
N GLU A 231 -8.67 8.57 -15.13
CA GLU A 231 -8.42 7.32 -15.86
C GLU A 231 -8.91 6.10 -15.08
N SER A 232 -8.78 6.10 -13.75
CA SER A 232 -9.26 5.01 -12.89
C SER A 232 -10.78 4.86 -12.93
N LEU A 233 -11.55 5.93 -13.15
CA LEU A 233 -13.01 5.87 -13.29
C LEU A 233 -13.43 5.11 -14.56
N VAL A 234 -12.58 5.10 -15.58
CA VAL A 234 -12.80 4.34 -16.82
C VAL A 234 -12.27 2.92 -16.68
N LEU A 235 -11.08 2.76 -16.11
CA LEU A 235 -10.38 1.46 -16.01
C LEU A 235 -10.96 0.56 -14.91
N ARG A 236 -11.49 1.14 -13.83
CA ARG A 236 -12.18 0.43 -12.74
C ARG A 236 -11.36 -0.76 -12.23
N ASP A 237 -11.92 -1.96 -12.28
CA ASP A 237 -11.33 -3.20 -11.77
C ASP A 237 -10.19 -3.76 -12.64
N LYS A 238 -9.85 -3.11 -13.76
CA LYS A 238 -8.64 -3.43 -14.52
C LYS A 238 -7.35 -3.11 -13.75
N VAL A 239 -7.43 -2.34 -12.67
CA VAL A 239 -6.36 -2.22 -11.68
C VAL A 239 -6.93 -2.49 -10.30
N THR A 240 -6.34 -3.43 -9.56
CA THR A 240 -6.82 -3.75 -8.21
C THR A 240 -6.60 -2.57 -7.25
N TRP A 241 -5.41 -1.96 -7.25
CA TRP A 241 -5.11 -0.76 -6.45
C TRP A 241 -4.43 0.34 -7.27
N TYR A 242 -5.10 1.45 -7.47
CA TYR A 242 -4.45 2.67 -7.94
C TYR A 242 -3.74 3.32 -6.75
N SER A 243 -2.54 3.86 -6.94
CA SER A 243 -1.89 4.66 -5.91
C SER A 243 -0.95 5.73 -6.47
N SER A 244 -0.75 6.79 -5.69
CA SER A 244 0.25 7.81 -5.94
C SER A 244 0.78 8.41 -4.62
N MET A 245 2.06 8.82 -4.64
CA MET A 245 2.66 9.60 -3.58
C MET A 245 2.43 11.10 -3.81
N LEU A 246 2.24 11.87 -2.76
CA LEU A 246 2.05 13.32 -2.80
C LEU A 246 3.08 14.03 -1.92
N GLY A 247 3.53 15.19 -2.41
CA GLY A 247 4.50 16.06 -1.77
C GLY A 247 3.91 16.91 -0.66
N LYS A 248 2.58 17.12 -0.67
CA LYS A 248 1.83 17.98 0.27
C LYS A 248 0.63 17.24 0.84
N LEU A 249 0.36 17.45 2.14
CA LEU A 249 -0.83 16.90 2.80
C LEU A 249 -2.11 17.42 2.14
N SER A 250 -2.19 18.72 1.87
CA SER A 250 -3.36 19.34 1.24
C SER A 250 -3.71 18.71 -0.11
N SER A 251 -2.70 18.33 -0.91
CA SER A 251 -2.93 17.60 -2.16
C SER A 251 -3.52 16.22 -1.88
N ALA A 252 -3.01 15.50 -0.89
CA ALA A 252 -3.53 14.17 -0.51
C ALA A 252 -4.98 14.25 0.01
N GLU A 253 -5.30 15.25 0.82
CA GLU A 253 -6.66 15.52 1.31
C GLU A 253 -7.62 15.82 0.15
N ALA A 254 -7.22 16.69 -0.78
CA ALA A 254 -8.02 17.01 -1.97
C ALA A 254 -8.26 15.78 -2.88
N VAL A 255 -7.28 14.89 -3.02
CA VAL A 255 -7.49 13.63 -3.76
C VAL A 255 -8.51 12.75 -3.04
N VAL A 256 -8.46 12.63 -1.71
CA VAL A 256 -9.46 11.84 -0.95
C VAL A 256 -10.86 12.45 -1.10
N GLU A 257 -11.00 13.77 -1.08
CA GLU A 257 -12.28 14.45 -1.33
C GLU A 257 -12.80 14.16 -2.75
N LEU A 258 -11.92 14.16 -3.75
CA LEU A 258 -12.26 13.80 -5.13
C LEU A 258 -12.71 12.33 -5.25
N LEU A 259 -12.08 11.41 -4.52
CA LEU A 259 -12.50 10.01 -4.47
C LEU A 259 -13.92 9.90 -3.88
N LYS A 260 -14.18 10.61 -2.78
CA LYS A 260 -15.49 10.65 -2.11
C LYS A 260 -16.57 11.25 -3.03
N SER A 261 -16.26 12.32 -3.77
CA SER A 261 -17.22 12.95 -4.69
C SER A 261 -17.63 12.03 -5.84
N HIS A 262 -16.77 11.08 -6.21
CA HIS A 262 -17.06 10.04 -7.21
C HIS A 262 -17.62 8.74 -6.61
N GLY A 263 -17.93 8.72 -5.31
CA GLY A 263 -18.52 7.57 -4.63
C GLY A 263 -17.56 6.39 -4.41
N ILE A 264 -16.25 6.63 -4.46
CA ILE A 264 -15.25 5.59 -4.19
C ILE A 264 -15.16 5.37 -2.68
N THR A 265 -15.53 4.18 -2.22
CA THR A 265 -15.60 3.82 -0.80
C THR A 265 -14.43 2.99 -0.31
N ASN A 266 -13.55 2.52 -1.21
CA ASN A 266 -12.37 1.75 -0.86
C ASN A 266 -11.10 2.57 -1.12
N TRP A 267 -10.57 3.22 -0.08
CA TRP A 267 -9.30 3.91 -0.16
C TRP A 267 -8.41 3.61 1.04
N ALA A 268 -7.14 3.96 0.91
CA ALA A 268 -6.11 3.82 1.92
C ALA A 268 -5.22 5.07 1.86
N VAL A 269 -4.82 5.58 3.02
CA VAL A 269 -3.88 6.68 3.12
C VAL A 269 -2.63 6.25 3.89
N GLY A 270 -1.49 6.85 3.55
CA GLY A 270 -0.21 6.52 4.16
C GLY A 270 0.64 7.76 4.41
N VAL A 271 1.57 7.67 5.37
CA VAL A 271 2.56 8.71 5.66
C VAL A 271 3.93 8.08 5.63
N LEU A 272 4.81 8.61 4.78
CA LEU A 272 6.21 8.23 4.69
C LEU A 272 7.06 9.27 5.41
N GLU A 273 7.68 8.86 6.52
CA GLU A 273 8.57 9.71 7.31
C GLU A 273 9.90 8.98 7.57
N PRO A 274 10.75 8.81 6.54
CA PRO A 274 12.08 8.26 6.74
C PRO A 274 12.97 9.30 7.45
N GLY A 275 13.65 8.90 8.52
CA GLY A 275 14.62 9.71 9.25
C GLY A 275 14.09 10.30 10.55
N THR A 276 14.66 11.43 10.97
CA THR A 276 14.25 12.12 12.21
C THR A 276 12.88 12.78 12.05
N LYS A 277 12.18 13.05 13.15
CA LYS A 277 10.85 13.71 13.18
C LYS A 277 10.77 15.10 12.51
N ARG A 278 11.91 15.68 12.10
CA ARG A 278 12.03 16.95 11.36
C ARG A 278 12.30 16.74 9.86
N GLY A 279 12.28 15.49 9.40
CA GLY A 279 12.57 15.11 8.02
C GLY A 279 11.41 15.37 7.06
N THR A 280 11.68 15.10 5.78
CA THR A 280 10.72 15.26 4.69
C THR A 280 9.60 14.23 4.80
N LYS A 281 8.37 14.69 5.04
CA LYS A 281 7.17 13.86 4.96
C LYS A 281 6.66 13.76 3.54
N ARG A 282 6.14 12.59 3.19
CA ARG A 282 5.34 12.36 1.99
C ARG A 282 4.07 11.63 2.37
N TRP A 283 3.01 11.84 1.60
CA TRP A 283 1.73 11.19 1.79
C TRP A 283 1.47 10.23 0.65
N ILE A 284 0.70 9.18 0.90
CA ILE A 284 0.25 8.25 -0.13
C ILE A 284 -1.26 8.22 -0.08
N VAL A 285 -1.89 8.21 -1.26
CA VAL A 285 -3.29 7.86 -1.42
C VAL A 285 -3.36 6.67 -2.36
N ALA A 286 -4.08 5.63 -1.96
CA ALA A 286 -4.43 4.50 -2.81
C ALA A 286 -5.95 4.26 -2.79
N TRP A 287 -6.50 3.77 -3.89
CA TRP A 287 -7.92 3.48 -4.00
C TRP A 287 -8.18 2.27 -4.88
N SER A 288 -9.34 1.66 -4.68
CA SER A 288 -9.78 0.47 -5.40
C SER A 288 -11.28 0.57 -5.71
N PHE A 289 -11.70 -0.09 -6.78
CA PHE A 289 -13.11 -0.34 -7.08
C PHE A 289 -13.58 -1.72 -6.61
N GLY A 290 -12.65 -2.57 -6.15
CA GLY A 290 -12.93 -3.89 -5.62
C GLY A 290 -13.43 -3.87 -4.18
N ASP A 291 -13.88 -5.04 -3.72
CA ASP A 291 -14.52 -5.24 -2.42
C ASP A 291 -13.58 -5.81 -1.34
N LEU A 292 -12.32 -6.11 -1.67
CA LEU A 292 -11.30 -6.51 -0.69
C LEU A 292 -10.87 -5.31 0.14
N ARG A 293 -10.92 -5.48 1.46
CA ARG A 293 -10.73 -4.40 2.42
C ARG A 293 -9.33 -4.45 3.02
N PRO A 294 -8.55 -3.36 2.92
CA PRO A 294 -7.21 -3.34 3.48
C PRO A 294 -7.26 -3.36 5.01
N ARG A 295 -6.21 -3.90 5.62
CA ARG A 295 -6.09 -3.87 7.09
C ARG A 295 -6.08 -2.42 7.57
N SER A 296 -6.84 -2.14 8.63
CA SER A 296 -6.96 -0.81 9.22
C SER A 296 -5.60 -0.16 9.51
N SER A 297 -4.62 -0.91 10.02
CA SER A 297 -3.27 -0.39 10.33
C SER A 297 -2.42 0.00 9.11
N ILE A 298 -2.77 -0.48 7.91
CA ILE A 298 -2.12 -0.09 6.65
C ILE A 298 -2.84 1.09 6.02
N ALA A 299 -4.18 1.06 6.02
CA ALA A 299 -5.03 2.06 5.38
C ALA A 299 -5.20 3.36 6.19
N ARG A 300 -4.95 3.32 7.50
CA ARG A 300 -5.09 4.44 8.44
C ARG A 300 -3.75 4.66 9.16
N PRO A 301 -2.95 5.66 8.77
CA PRO A 301 -1.64 5.88 9.35
C PRO A 301 -1.80 6.40 10.79
N PRO A 302 -0.92 5.97 11.72
CA PRO A 302 -0.94 6.46 13.09
C PRO A 302 -0.55 7.94 13.15
N GLY A 303 -0.97 8.64 14.21
CA GLY A 303 -0.48 9.99 14.52
C GLY A 303 -1.22 11.16 13.89
N GLY A 304 -2.46 10.97 13.44
CA GLY A 304 -3.40 12.07 13.15
C GLY A 304 -2.99 13.00 12.01
N SER A 305 -2.19 12.52 11.04
CA SER A 305 -1.77 13.34 9.90
C SER A 305 -2.89 13.66 8.90
N PHE A 306 -4.00 12.92 8.95
CA PHE A 306 -5.21 13.18 8.18
C PHE A 306 -6.37 13.49 9.11
N GLN A 307 -7.28 14.35 8.65
CA GLN A 307 -8.55 14.58 9.32
C GLN A 307 -9.38 13.30 9.38
N HIS A 308 -10.18 13.14 10.43
CA HIS A 308 -10.87 11.88 10.72
C HIS A 308 -11.86 11.46 9.61
N ASP A 309 -12.50 12.43 8.96
CA ASP A 309 -13.45 12.24 7.88
C ASP A 309 -12.81 11.91 6.52
N LEU A 310 -11.49 12.08 6.42
CA LEU A 310 -10.67 11.68 5.27
C LEU A 310 -10.03 10.30 5.45
N LEU A 311 -10.12 9.72 6.65
CA LEU A 311 -9.70 8.34 6.88
C LEU A 311 -10.73 7.36 6.31
N PRO A 312 -10.31 6.27 5.66
CA PRO A 312 -11.23 5.23 5.21
C PRO A 312 -11.92 4.56 6.39
N PHE A 313 -13.14 4.08 6.21
CA PHE A 313 -13.92 3.45 7.27
C PHE A 313 -13.10 2.33 7.99
N PRO A 314 -13.13 2.22 9.33
CA PRO A 314 -12.32 1.23 10.04
C PRO A 314 -12.71 -0.21 9.66
N THR A 315 -11.74 -0.97 9.18
CA THR A 315 -11.91 -2.40 8.82
C THR A 315 -11.57 -3.33 9.99
N SER A 316 -11.46 -2.80 11.21
CA SER A 316 -11.17 -3.57 12.42
C SER A 316 -12.06 -3.12 13.55
N TYR A 317 -12.53 -4.08 14.35
CA TYR A 317 -13.35 -3.85 15.53
C TYR A 317 -12.86 -4.74 16.68
N THR A 318 -12.49 -4.13 17.80
CA THR A 318 -11.96 -4.82 18.97
C THR A 318 -13.01 -4.87 20.07
N ILE A 319 -13.18 -6.05 20.67
CA ILE A 319 -14.10 -6.30 21.78
C ILE A 319 -13.25 -6.69 22.99
N SER A 320 -13.16 -5.83 23.99
CA SER A 320 -12.52 -6.16 25.26
C SER A 320 -13.38 -7.14 26.04
N LEU A 321 -12.76 -8.19 26.57
CA LEU A 321 -13.45 -9.28 27.26
C LEU A 321 -13.47 -9.04 28.78
N PRO A 322 -14.62 -9.28 29.44
CA PRO A 322 -14.67 -9.33 30.89
C PRO A 322 -13.77 -10.43 31.48
N ALA A 323 -13.32 -10.26 32.72
CA ALA A 323 -12.44 -11.22 33.41
C ALA A 323 -13.03 -12.64 33.56
N SER A 324 -14.35 -12.79 33.44
CA SER A 324 -15.05 -14.09 33.43
C SER A 324 -14.78 -14.92 32.18
N PHE A 325 -14.26 -14.32 31.11
CA PHE A 325 -13.91 -14.99 29.88
C PHE A 325 -12.42 -15.36 29.90
N THR A 326 -12.12 -16.64 30.03
CA THR A 326 -10.77 -17.18 29.89
C THR A 326 -10.50 -17.56 28.43
N GLY A 327 -9.25 -17.46 27.98
CA GLY A 327 -8.89 -17.52 26.55
C GLY A 327 -9.46 -18.73 25.80
N GLY A 328 -9.27 -19.95 26.33
CA GLY A 328 -9.75 -21.18 25.70
C GLY A 328 -11.28 -21.23 25.56
N ALA A 329 -12.01 -21.02 26.65
CA ALA A 329 -13.47 -21.01 26.66
C ALA A 329 -14.07 -19.90 25.77
N THR A 330 -13.36 -18.77 25.63
CA THR A 330 -13.74 -17.69 24.72
C THR A 330 -13.66 -18.13 23.27
N GLY A 331 -12.56 -18.79 22.88
CA GLY A 331 -12.36 -19.31 21.54
C GLY A 331 -13.41 -20.36 21.17
N GLU A 332 -13.68 -21.31 22.07
CA GLU A 332 -14.73 -22.32 21.88
C GLU A 332 -16.10 -21.68 21.70
N LYS A 333 -16.50 -20.77 22.59
CA LYS A 333 -17.77 -20.06 22.48
C LYS A 333 -17.91 -19.28 21.17
N LEU A 334 -16.85 -18.57 20.75
CA LEU A 334 -16.86 -17.82 19.50
C LEU A 334 -17.02 -18.77 18.29
N ASN A 335 -16.24 -19.85 18.27
CA ASN A 335 -16.28 -20.85 17.23
C ASN A 335 -17.68 -21.49 17.12
N ASP A 336 -18.27 -21.90 18.24
CA ASP A 336 -19.59 -22.54 18.27
C ASP A 336 -20.70 -21.60 17.78
N GLN A 337 -20.67 -20.33 18.21
CA GLN A 337 -21.66 -19.34 17.78
C GLN A 337 -21.58 -19.06 16.28
N LEU A 338 -20.37 -19.01 15.70
CA LEU A 338 -20.18 -18.76 14.27
C LEU A 338 -20.46 -20.01 13.42
N ALA A 339 -20.07 -21.19 13.88
CA ALA A 339 -20.34 -22.46 13.20
C ALA A 339 -21.84 -22.80 13.13
N ALA A 340 -22.65 -22.25 14.05
CA ALA A 340 -24.11 -22.43 14.04
C ALA A 340 -24.85 -21.55 13.02
N LEU A 341 -24.19 -20.59 12.38
CA LEU A 341 -24.80 -19.69 11.39
C LEU A 341 -24.74 -20.27 9.98
N ASP A 342 -25.61 -19.79 9.10
CA ASP A 342 -25.63 -20.13 7.66
C ASP A 342 -24.51 -19.38 6.91
N LEU A 343 -23.25 -19.72 7.20
CA LEU A 343 -22.05 -19.14 6.58
C LEU A 343 -20.95 -20.19 6.40
N SER A 344 -20.01 -19.93 5.49
CA SER A 344 -18.78 -20.72 5.40
C SER A 344 -17.84 -20.28 6.53
N TRP A 345 -17.42 -21.21 7.38
CA TRP A 345 -16.59 -20.95 8.55
C TRP A 345 -15.41 -21.92 8.61
N GLU A 346 -14.19 -21.37 8.72
CA GLU A 346 -12.98 -22.15 8.89
C GLU A 346 -12.22 -21.64 10.12
N TRP A 347 -12.08 -22.49 11.14
CA TRP A 347 -11.39 -22.15 12.40
C TRP A 347 -10.02 -22.79 12.49
N ASN A 348 -9.03 -22.02 12.92
CA ASN A 348 -7.66 -22.44 13.17
C ASN A 348 -7.36 -22.34 14.66
N LEU A 349 -7.30 -23.51 15.31
CA LEU A 349 -7.05 -23.62 16.75
C LEU A 349 -5.68 -23.06 17.16
N ALA A 350 -4.64 -23.28 16.35
CA ALA A 350 -3.27 -22.86 16.67
C ALA A 350 -3.12 -21.34 16.73
N THR A 351 -3.91 -20.60 15.95
CA THR A 351 -3.90 -19.13 15.94
C THR A 351 -5.08 -18.53 16.70
N SER A 352 -5.98 -19.35 17.23
CA SER A 352 -7.25 -18.91 17.82
C SER A 352 -7.99 -17.91 16.92
N SER A 353 -8.01 -18.20 15.62
CA SER A 353 -8.63 -17.34 14.60
C SER A 353 -9.45 -18.13 13.61
N GLY A 354 -10.46 -17.51 13.00
CA GLY A 354 -11.23 -18.12 11.93
C GLY A 354 -11.70 -17.11 10.89
N ILE A 355 -11.94 -17.63 9.69
CA ILE A 355 -12.42 -16.87 8.54
C ILE A 355 -13.85 -17.28 8.24
N GLY A 356 -14.73 -16.28 8.19
CA GLY A 356 -16.14 -16.46 7.86
C GLY A 356 -16.51 -15.76 6.55
N LYS A 357 -17.38 -16.39 5.75
CA LYS A 357 -17.95 -15.82 4.53
C LYS A 357 -19.48 -15.94 4.57
N ALA A 358 -20.15 -14.80 4.60
CA ALA A 358 -21.61 -14.72 4.66
C ALA A 358 -22.18 -14.13 3.36
N SER A 359 -23.28 -14.72 2.89
CA SER A 359 -24.02 -14.25 1.71
C SER A 359 -25.07 -13.19 2.04
N ASP A 360 -25.41 -13.03 3.33
CA ASP A 360 -26.34 -12.01 3.84
C ASP A 360 -26.11 -11.77 5.35
N ASN A 361 -26.97 -10.99 6.00
CA ASN A 361 -27.03 -10.78 7.45
C ASN A 361 -27.54 -12.03 8.18
N VAL A 362 -26.74 -13.09 8.17
CA VAL A 362 -27.09 -14.44 8.63
C VAL A 362 -27.24 -14.54 10.16
N TRP A 363 -26.65 -13.60 10.91
CA TRP A 363 -26.83 -13.47 12.35
C TRP A 363 -28.13 -12.73 12.74
N GLY A 364 -28.74 -12.01 11.79
CA GLY A 364 -29.99 -11.28 11.98
C GLY A 364 -31.17 -12.19 12.32
N ARG A 365 -32.03 -11.75 13.26
CA ARG A 365 -33.20 -12.53 13.70
C ARG A 365 -34.17 -12.85 12.55
N ALA A 366 -34.39 -11.89 11.65
CA ALA A 366 -35.27 -12.07 10.50
C ALA A 366 -34.73 -13.16 9.56
N TYR A 367 -33.44 -13.11 9.24
CA TYR A 367 -32.77 -14.13 8.43
C TYR A 367 -32.89 -15.51 9.07
N ARG A 368 -32.52 -15.63 10.35
CA ARG A 368 -32.53 -16.92 11.05
C ARG A 368 -33.92 -17.57 11.09
N ARG A 369 -34.99 -16.80 11.34
CA ARG A 369 -36.37 -17.30 11.31
C ARG A 369 -36.79 -17.78 9.92
N ALA A 370 -36.42 -17.03 8.88
CA ALA A 370 -36.71 -17.42 7.50
C ALA A 370 -35.92 -18.67 7.08
N TYR A 371 -34.65 -18.75 7.48
CA TYR A 371 -33.79 -19.91 7.23
C TYR A 371 -34.31 -21.17 7.94
N GLU A 372 -34.70 -21.08 9.22
CA GLU A 372 -35.31 -22.20 9.94
C GLU A 372 -36.62 -22.67 9.31
N ARG A 373 -37.44 -21.74 8.80
CA ARG A 373 -38.68 -22.08 8.08
C ARG A 373 -38.36 -22.86 6.80
N ARG A 374 -37.48 -22.34 5.96
CA ARG A 374 -37.03 -23.03 4.73
C ARG A 374 -36.43 -24.40 5.03
N LYS A 375 -35.64 -24.51 6.10
CA LYS A 375 -35.03 -25.77 6.54
C LYS A 375 -36.09 -26.81 6.93
N LYS A 376 -37.14 -26.40 7.65
CA LYS A 376 -38.28 -27.26 7.99
C LYS A 376 -39.10 -27.67 6.76
N GLU A 377 -39.18 -26.81 5.77
CA GLU A 377 -39.86 -27.05 4.49
C GLU A 377 -39.01 -27.90 3.52
N GLY A 378 -37.79 -28.29 3.88
CA GLY A 378 -36.88 -29.04 3.01
C GLY A 378 -36.33 -28.23 1.83
N LEU A 379 -36.47 -26.90 1.87
CA LEU A 379 -36.07 -25.95 0.82
C LEU A 379 -34.65 -25.41 0.99
N VAL A 380 -33.90 -25.92 1.95
CA VAL A 380 -32.47 -25.63 2.09
C VAL A 380 -31.73 -26.82 1.53
N ASP A 381 -31.27 -26.70 0.28
CA ASP A 381 -30.51 -27.76 -0.34
C ASP A 381 -29.20 -27.96 0.44
N MET A 382 -28.87 -29.20 0.80
CA MET A 382 -27.63 -29.51 1.52
C MET A 382 -26.38 -29.36 0.63
N ARG A 383 -26.58 -29.11 -0.67
CA ARG A 383 -25.54 -28.98 -1.70
C ARG A 383 -25.77 -27.81 -2.65
N ASP A 384 -26.49 -26.77 -2.24
CA ASP A 384 -26.54 -25.54 -3.04
C ASP A 384 -25.17 -24.87 -2.96
N ASP A 385 -24.40 -25.10 -4.02
CA ASP A 385 -22.98 -24.83 -4.15
C ASP A 385 -22.56 -23.49 -3.51
N ALA A 386 -21.61 -23.58 -2.58
CA ALA A 386 -20.82 -22.45 -2.11
C ALA A 386 -20.14 -21.67 -3.27
N ALA A 387 -20.22 -22.17 -4.51
CA ALA A 387 -19.79 -21.51 -5.73
C ALA A 387 -20.75 -20.41 -6.26
N VAL A 388 -22.01 -20.33 -5.82
CA VAL A 388 -23.02 -19.44 -6.47
C VAL A 388 -23.51 -18.25 -5.63
N LYS A 389 -23.34 -18.26 -4.30
CA LYS A 389 -23.75 -17.10 -3.47
C LYS A 389 -22.64 -16.05 -3.42
N LYS A 390 -22.89 -14.86 -3.99
CA LYS A 390 -22.01 -13.68 -3.85
C LYS A 390 -21.77 -13.38 -2.35
N THR A 391 -20.51 -13.46 -1.91
CA THR A 391 -20.11 -13.09 -0.55
C THR A 391 -20.40 -11.61 -0.32
N LYS A 392 -21.32 -11.29 0.61
CA LYS A 392 -21.60 -9.90 1.03
C LYS A 392 -20.66 -9.43 2.14
N LEU A 393 -20.20 -10.35 2.99
CA LEU A 393 -19.22 -10.10 4.03
C LEU A 393 -18.26 -11.28 4.16
N ALA A 394 -16.95 -11.02 4.03
CA ALA A 394 -15.92 -11.89 4.57
C ALA A 394 -15.25 -11.21 5.77
N PHE A 395 -14.99 -11.97 6.83
CA PHE A 395 -14.40 -11.46 8.05
C PHE A 395 -13.39 -12.44 8.65
N ARG A 396 -12.44 -11.91 9.44
CA ARG A 396 -11.64 -12.70 10.38
C ARG A 396 -12.10 -12.39 11.79
N ALA A 397 -12.20 -13.41 12.63
CA ALA A 397 -12.33 -13.24 14.07
C ALA A 397 -11.17 -13.93 14.78
N THR A 398 -10.49 -13.20 15.66
CA THR A 398 -9.29 -13.68 16.37
C THR A 398 -9.44 -13.42 17.87
N VAL A 399 -9.18 -14.43 18.70
CA VAL A 399 -9.11 -14.27 20.16
C VAL A 399 -7.67 -13.98 20.56
N VAL A 400 -7.43 -12.77 21.05
CA VAL A 400 -6.11 -12.31 21.50
C VAL A 400 -6.01 -12.52 23.01
N GLN A 401 -5.61 -13.73 23.40
CA GLN A 401 -5.65 -14.18 24.81
C GLN A 401 -4.84 -13.28 25.75
N LEU A 402 -3.64 -12.84 25.34
CA LEU A 402 -2.77 -11.98 26.16
C LEU A 402 -3.37 -10.59 26.41
N ALA A 403 -4.17 -10.09 25.48
CA ALA A 403 -4.85 -8.81 25.61
C ALA A 403 -6.22 -8.94 26.29
N GLY A 404 -6.79 -10.15 26.34
CA GLY A 404 -8.16 -10.36 26.79
C GLY A 404 -9.16 -9.73 25.84
N GLU A 405 -8.97 -9.87 24.53
CA GLU A 405 -9.83 -9.22 23.52
C GLU A 405 -10.17 -10.15 22.36
N ILE A 406 -11.27 -9.85 21.65
CA ILE A 406 -11.58 -10.40 20.33
C ILE A 406 -11.38 -9.30 19.29
N THR A 407 -10.58 -9.58 18.28
CA THR A 407 -10.41 -8.70 17.12
C THR A 407 -11.19 -9.25 15.93
N LEU A 408 -12.07 -8.41 15.38
CA LEU A 408 -12.78 -8.68 14.14
C LEU A 408 -12.17 -7.83 13.03
N GLU A 409 -11.89 -8.44 11.88
CA GLU A 409 -11.38 -7.75 10.69
C GLU A 409 -12.36 -7.91 9.52
N TRP A 410 -12.71 -6.81 8.85
CA TRP A 410 -13.49 -6.80 7.62
C TRP A 410 -12.54 -7.10 6.46
N LEU A 411 -12.68 -8.28 5.85
CA LEU A 411 -11.77 -8.74 4.79
C LEU A 411 -12.32 -8.45 3.39
N ARG A 412 -13.64 -8.59 3.21
CA ARG A 412 -14.31 -8.37 1.93
C ARG A 412 -15.75 -7.89 2.12
N GLY A 413 -16.21 -6.99 1.26
CA GLY A 413 -17.61 -6.57 1.17
C GLY A 413 -17.76 -5.05 0.98
N GLU A 414 -18.95 -4.64 0.56
CA GLU A 414 -19.28 -3.23 0.28
C GLU A 414 -20.20 -2.60 1.31
N ASP A 415 -20.94 -3.42 2.07
CA ASP A 415 -21.99 -2.96 2.96
C ASP A 415 -21.46 -2.75 4.39
N GLN A 416 -21.22 -1.47 4.73
CA GLN A 416 -20.83 -1.05 6.07
C GLN A 416 -21.87 -1.42 7.13
N VAL A 417 -23.16 -1.37 6.81
CA VAL A 417 -24.25 -1.67 7.76
C VAL A 417 -24.24 -3.14 8.14
N ILE A 418 -24.00 -4.03 7.17
CA ILE A 418 -23.81 -5.47 7.44
C ILE A 418 -22.58 -5.68 8.33
N TRP A 419 -21.45 -5.03 8.04
CA TRP A 419 -20.25 -5.13 8.87
C TRP A 419 -20.49 -4.67 10.32
N GLU A 420 -21.08 -3.49 10.52
CA GLU A 420 -21.40 -2.96 11.85
C GLU A 420 -22.40 -3.86 12.60
N SER A 421 -23.39 -4.40 11.87
CA SER A 421 -24.36 -5.36 12.42
C SER A 421 -23.67 -6.62 12.92
N PHE A 422 -22.69 -7.15 12.16
CA PHE A 422 -21.88 -8.29 12.55
C PHE A 422 -21.08 -8.01 13.81
N CYS A 423 -20.32 -6.91 13.84
CA CYS A 423 -19.54 -6.49 15.00
C CYS A 423 -20.41 -6.36 16.25
N GLY A 424 -21.56 -5.72 16.14
CA GLY A 424 -22.51 -5.58 17.22
C GLY A 424 -23.10 -6.92 17.68
N CYS A 425 -23.27 -7.88 16.77
CA CYS A 425 -23.72 -9.23 17.11
C CYS A 425 -22.70 -9.98 17.94
N VAL A 426 -21.45 -10.05 17.47
CA VAL A 426 -20.38 -10.75 18.18
C VAL A 426 -20.14 -10.10 19.55
N HIS A 427 -20.10 -8.76 19.62
CA HIS A 427 -19.93 -8.06 20.89
C HIS A 427 -21.01 -8.46 21.91
N ARG A 428 -22.28 -8.56 21.51
CA ARG A 428 -23.37 -8.98 22.42
C ARG A 428 -23.17 -10.38 22.99
N TRP A 429 -22.50 -11.29 22.29
CA TRP A 429 -22.23 -12.63 22.83
C TRP A 429 -21.29 -12.61 24.04
N PHE A 430 -20.47 -11.56 24.18
CA PHE A 430 -19.43 -11.45 25.22
C PHE A 430 -19.66 -10.31 26.22
N LYS A 431 -20.83 -9.66 26.20
CA LYS A 431 -21.23 -8.75 27.29
C LYS A 431 -21.58 -9.57 28.54
N GLN A 432 -21.23 -9.05 29.72
CA GLN A 432 -21.79 -9.56 30.98
C GLN A 432 -23.31 -9.34 30.96
N THR A 433 -24.07 -10.40 31.20
CA THR A 433 -25.48 -10.34 31.59
C THR A 433 -25.61 -10.04 33.07
#